data_AF-A0A3R9Q7W6-F1
#
_entry.id   AF-A0A3R9Q7W6-F1
#
_cell.length_a   1.000
_cell.length_b   1.000
_cell.length_c   1.000
_cell.angle_alpha   90.00
_cell.angle_beta   90.00
_cell.angle_gamma   90.00
#
_symmetry.space_group_name_H-M   'P 1'
#
loop_
_entity.id
_entity.type
_entity.pdbx_description
1 polymer ?
#
loop_
_entity_poly.entity_id
_entity_poly.type
_entity_poly.pdbx_seq_one_letter_code
_entity_poly.pdbx_strand_id
1 'polypeptide(L)'
;MGLIASREVDLIVRAVGKCYLSCPHCNWNEEIREAYLRESSLELLLDILIGEGYKPEVYFSCPDPLLHPSLSSLISAPIERGLKSTVLVPARTRSDRKVWESLLNASRIFIFSSSIRDLRGSKEFLKFLISNGSDLKLMFLRGSKDDLNQILEFARDMGLELWVAPPLFRIPKVEGLDENLELGKQVARFMGIYDVRIAFKGDFPFKIIEGPRCEIGCKLLYLDPEGRLGRCPFNAMDQLNSPPLEAIRILDESCERGEGRKFELVPSIKLITGNGEEIYERDLELLSLIEELGSLSQAARTIGATPSSIFKRIRRMEGVLGLRLITSSRGGYLRGGVRLTPECEGLVRRYRELKVSIINRYRLSLMEKLDG
;
A
#
# COMPACT_ATOMS: atom_id res chain seq x y z
N MET A 1 16.92 -23.15 -7.15
CA MET A 1 16.84 -21.74 -7.61
C MET A 1 15.89 -21.01 -6.68
N GLY A 2 16.44 -20.24 -5.74
CA GLY A 2 15.63 -19.49 -4.79
C GLY A 2 14.85 -18.40 -5.52
N LEU A 3 13.57 -18.29 -5.22
CA LEU A 3 12.74 -17.13 -5.60
C LEU A 3 13.42 -15.89 -5.01
N ILE A 4 14.11 -15.12 -5.84
CA ILE A 4 14.49 -13.76 -5.48
C ILE A 4 13.16 -13.04 -5.28
N ALA A 5 12.87 -12.63 -4.04
CA ALA A 5 11.69 -11.83 -3.75
C ALA A 5 11.74 -10.59 -4.67
N SER A 6 10.69 -10.40 -5.46
CA SER A 6 10.59 -9.25 -6.38
C SER A 6 10.75 -7.96 -5.57
N ARG A 7 11.65 -7.08 -5.99
CA ARG A 7 11.89 -5.80 -5.33
C ARG A 7 10.79 -4.82 -5.75
N GLU A 8 9.99 -4.34 -4.80
CA GLU A 8 8.97 -3.33 -5.11
C GLU A 8 9.64 -1.97 -5.41
N VAL A 9 9.11 -1.26 -6.40
CA VAL A 9 9.50 0.11 -6.75
C VAL A 9 8.24 0.89 -7.12
N ASP A 10 8.12 2.11 -6.61
CA ASP A 10 7.05 3.01 -7.01
C ASP A 10 7.54 3.89 -8.16
N LEU A 11 6.84 3.87 -9.29
CA LEU A 11 7.17 4.69 -10.45
C LEU A 11 6.12 5.78 -10.62
N ILE A 12 6.49 7.02 -10.37
CA ILE A 12 5.63 8.18 -10.61
C ILE A 12 5.87 8.67 -12.03
N VAL A 13 4.81 8.67 -12.84
CA VAL A 13 4.85 9.07 -14.25
C VAL A 13 4.10 10.38 -14.42
N ARG A 14 4.78 11.39 -14.94
CA ARG A 14 4.14 12.62 -15.44
C ARG A 14 3.96 12.49 -16.94
N ALA A 15 2.76 12.10 -17.38
CA ALA A 15 2.48 11.88 -18.79
C ALA A 15 2.43 13.18 -19.62
N VAL A 16 2.07 14.31 -18.99
CA VAL A 16 1.83 15.60 -19.66
C VAL A 16 2.62 16.70 -18.97
N GLY A 17 3.27 17.56 -19.74
CA GLY A 17 4.07 18.69 -19.22
C GLY A 17 3.25 19.90 -18.80
N LYS A 18 2.14 20.16 -19.48
CA LYS A 18 1.34 21.37 -19.28
C LYS A 18 0.04 21.07 -18.53
N CYS A 19 -0.26 21.90 -17.53
CA CYS A 19 -1.54 21.90 -16.84
C CYS A 19 -2.30 23.20 -17.15
N TYR A 20 -3.61 23.09 -17.37
CA TYR A 20 -4.50 24.24 -17.56
C TYR A 20 -5.26 24.64 -16.28
N LEU A 21 -4.93 24.01 -15.16
CA LEU A 21 -5.56 24.27 -13.87
C LEU A 21 -4.66 25.17 -13.01
N SER A 22 -5.26 26.13 -12.33
CA SER A 22 -4.60 27.06 -11.40
C SER A 22 -4.78 26.61 -9.95
N CYS A 23 -4.28 25.42 -9.61
CA CYS A 23 -4.44 24.87 -8.26
C CYS A 23 -3.53 25.58 -7.24
N PRO A 24 -4.04 25.97 -6.06
CA PRO A 24 -3.28 26.75 -5.07
C PRO A 24 -2.08 26.00 -4.47
N HIS A 25 -2.11 24.66 -4.50
CA HIS A 25 -1.07 23.80 -3.95
C HIS A 25 -0.31 22.97 -5.00
N CYS A 26 -0.39 23.36 -6.28
CA CYS A 26 0.29 22.66 -7.36
C CYS A 26 1.82 22.76 -7.24
N ASN A 27 2.53 21.66 -7.49
CA ASN A 27 4.00 21.65 -7.56
C ASN A 27 4.53 21.94 -8.96
N TRP A 28 3.64 22.04 -9.96
CA TRP A 28 3.99 22.15 -11.38
C TRP A 28 3.61 23.49 -12.00
N ASN A 29 3.27 24.50 -11.19
CA ASN A 29 2.72 25.78 -11.66
C ASN A 29 3.68 26.63 -12.52
N GLU A 30 4.97 26.33 -12.54
CA GLU A 30 5.99 27.11 -13.25
C GLU A 30 6.34 26.53 -14.63
N GLU A 31 5.78 25.37 -15.00
CA GLU A 31 6.18 24.65 -16.21
C GLU A 31 5.18 24.87 -17.36
N ILE A 32 5.67 25.52 -18.42
CA ILE A 32 4.84 26.04 -19.52
C ILE A 32 4.91 25.16 -20.79
N ARG A 33 5.83 24.19 -20.82
CA ARG A 33 6.13 23.42 -22.04
C ARG A 33 5.08 22.35 -22.30
N GLU A 34 4.56 22.36 -23.52
CA GLU A 34 3.69 21.31 -24.01
C GLU A 34 4.55 20.11 -24.43
N ALA A 35 4.52 19.07 -23.60
CA ALA A 35 5.25 17.84 -23.79
C ALA A 35 4.36 16.65 -23.40
N TYR A 36 4.52 15.55 -24.13
CA TYR A 36 3.74 14.32 -23.97
C TYR A 36 4.70 13.14 -23.94
N LEU A 37 4.58 12.31 -22.90
CA LEU A 37 5.42 11.14 -22.72
C LEU A 37 5.25 10.15 -23.86
N ARG A 38 6.36 9.80 -24.52
CA ARG A 38 6.35 8.73 -25.51
C ARG A 38 6.16 7.39 -24.82
N GLU A 39 5.26 6.58 -25.36
CA GLU A 39 4.98 5.22 -24.89
C GLU A 39 6.25 4.37 -24.81
N SER A 40 7.07 4.41 -25.86
CA SER A 40 8.34 3.68 -25.90
C SER A 40 9.32 4.02 -24.78
N SER A 41 9.28 5.25 -24.24
CA SER A 41 10.13 5.65 -23.11
C SER A 41 9.68 4.96 -21.82
N LEU A 42 8.37 4.86 -21.59
CA LEU A 42 7.81 4.14 -20.45
C LEU A 42 8.05 2.64 -20.59
N GLU A 43 7.79 2.07 -21.76
CA GLU A 43 8.00 0.64 -22.03
C GLU A 43 9.45 0.22 -21.79
N LEU A 44 10.42 0.97 -22.36
CA LEU A 44 11.84 0.72 -22.16
C LEU A 44 12.19 0.72 -20.66
N LEU A 45 11.68 1.69 -19.91
CA LEU A 45 11.91 1.76 -18.47
C LEU A 45 11.35 0.55 -17.72
N LEU A 46 10.10 0.17 -18.02
CA LEU A 46 9.45 -0.97 -17.39
C LEU A 46 10.22 -2.27 -17.69
N ASP A 47 10.66 -2.46 -18.94
CA ASP A 47 11.41 -3.64 -19.36
C ASP A 47 12.77 -3.73 -18.66
N ILE A 48 13.46 -2.59 -18.47
CA ILE A 48 14.70 -2.52 -17.67
C ILE A 48 14.43 -2.93 -16.22
N LEU A 49 13.42 -2.34 -15.57
CA LEU A 49 13.11 -2.61 -14.17
C LEU A 49 12.72 -4.08 -13.96
N ILE A 50 11.87 -4.63 -14.83
CA ILE A 50 11.45 -6.04 -14.77
C ILE A 50 12.64 -6.97 -15.01
N GLY A 51 13.49 -6.66 -16.00
CA GLY A 51 14.69 -7.43 -16.30
C GLY A 51 15.65 -7.55 -15.11
N GLU A 52 15.70 -6.52 -14.27
CA GLU A 52 16.50 -6.45 -13.05
C GLU A 52 15.77 -6.99 -11.80
N GLY A 53 14.59 -7.61 -11.98
CA GLY A 53 13.83 -8.26 -10.91
C GLY A 53 13.02 -7.30 -10.04
N TYR A 54 12.81 -6.05 -10.47
CA TYR A 54 11.88 -5.14 -9.83
C TYR A 54 10.44 -5.40 -10.30
N LYS A 55 9.48 -5.04 -9.45
CA LYS A 55 8.06 -5.03 -9.76
C LYS A 55 7.50 -3.62 -9.54
N PRO A 56 7.37 -2.80 -10.59
CA PRO A 56 6.86 -1.44 -10.47
C PRO A 56 5.37 -1.40 -10.11
N GLU A 57 5.00 -0.53 -9.18
CA GLU A 57 3.64 0.02 -9.09
C GLU A 57 3.66 1.40 -9.77
N VAL A 58 2.90 1.54 -10.86
CA VAL A 58 2.97 2.72 -11.73
C VAL A 58 1.86 3.70 -11.38
N TYR A 59 2.22 4.96 -11.18
CA TYR A 59 1.30 6.03 -10.83
C TYR A 59 1.37 7.16 -11.86
N PHE A 60 0.31 7.30 -12.67
CA PHE A 60 0.13 8.45 -13.54
C PHE A 60 -0.37 9.64 -12.72
N SER A 61 0.47 10.65 -12.55
CA SER A 61 0.20 11.80 -11.68
C SER A 61 -0.01 13.09 -12.45
N CYS A 62 -0.43 14.13 -11.72
CA CYS A 62 -0.66 15.50 -12.19
C CYS A 62 0.59 16.04 -12.94
N PRO A 63 0.45 16.86 -14.01
CA PRO A 63 -0.75 17.39 -14.67
C PRO A 63 -1.79 16.36 -15.13
N ASP A 64 -3.01 16.81 -15.39
CA ASP A 64 -4.15 15.96 -15.76
C ASP A 64 -3.78 14.96 -16.87
N PRO A 65 -3.66 13.65 -16.55
CA PRO A 65 -3.23 12.65 -17.51
C PRO A 65 -4.16 12.54 -18.72
N LEU A 66 -5.43 12.94 -18.58
CA LEU A 66 -6.44 12.88 -19.66
C LEU A 66 -6.14 13.82 -20.83
N LEU A 67 -5.22 14.77 -20.65
CA LEU A 67 -4.72 15.60 -21.73
C LEU A 67 -3.79 14.82 -22.69
N HIS A 68 -3.30 13.65 -22.28
CA HIS A 68 -2.41 12.85 -23.12
C HIS A 68 -3.20 12.11 -24.22
N PRO A 69 -2.88 12.31 -25.51
CA PRO A 69 -3.66 11.74 -26.62
C PRO A 69 -3.64 10.20 -26.65
N SER A 70 -2.58 9.58 -26.15
CA SER A 70 -2.41 8.11 -26.08
C SER A 70 -2.44 7.60 -24.65
N LEU A 71 -3.19 8.24 -23.73
CA LEU A 71 -3.22 7.82 -22.33
C LEU A 71 -3.60 6.34 -22.16
N SER A 72 -4.55 5.85 -22.96
CA SER A 72 -5.02 4.46 -22.90
C SER A 72 -3.85 3.48 -23.08
N SER A 73 -2.98 3.71 -24.08
CA SER A 73 -1.80 2.87 -24.33
C SER A 73 -0.79 2.96 -23.19
N LEU A 74 -0.54 4.17 -22.65
CA LEU A 74 0.34 4.35 -21.49
C LEU A 74 -0.16 3.57 -20.27
N ILE A 75 -1.48 3.58 -20.00
CA ILE A 75 -2.09 2.85 -18.89
C ILE A 75 -1.99 1.33 -19.10
N SER A 76 -2.16 0.86 -20.34
CA SER A 76 -2.08 -0.55 -20.71
C SER A 76 -0.66 -1.10 -20.63
N ALA A 77 0.37 -0.31 -20.94
CA ALA A 77 1.76 -0.78 -20.99
C ALA A 77 2.26 -1.48 -19.68
N PRO A 78 1.99 -0.95 -18.46
CA PRO A 78 2.23 -1.69 -17.21
C PRO A 78 1.35 -2.93 -17.05
N ILE A 79 0.08 -2.86 -17.44
CA ILE A 79 -0.91 -3.93 -17.21
C ILE A 79 -0.59 -5.16 -18.05
N GLU A 80 -0.22 -4.96 -19.31
CA GLU A 80 0.22 -6.01 -20.22
C GLU A 80 1.47 -6.74 -19.72
N ARG A 81 2.26 -6.07 -18.87
CA ARG A 81 3.42 -6.62 -18.17
C ARG A 81 3.09 -7.21 -16.78
N GLY A 82 1.81 -7.33 -16.44
CA GLY A 82 1.34 -7.88 -15.17
C GLY A 82 1.56 -6.96 -13.95
N LEU A 83 1.75 -5.66 -14.20
CA LEU A 83 1.92 -4.63 -13.18
C LEU A 83 0.61 -3.89 -12.91
N LYS A 84 0.63 -3.03 -11.89
CA LYS A 84 -0.51 -2.15 -11.59
C LYS A 84 -0.30 -0.77 -12.17
N SER A 85 -1.39 -0.20 -12.67
CA SER A 85 -1.47 1.16 -13.19
C SER A 85 -2.51 1.95 -12.40
N THR A 86 -2.06 2.90 -11.59
CA THR A 86 -2.92 3.81 -10.82
C THR A 86 -2.92 5.19 -11.47
N VAL A 87 -4.09 5.77 -11.74
CA VAL A 87 -4.19 7.07 -12.40
C VAL A 87 -4.83 8.09 -11.47
N LEU A 88 -4.18 9.25 -11.29
CA LEU A 88 -4.67 10.36 -10.50
C LEU A 88 -5.22 11.45 -11.43
N VAL A 89 -6.51 11.73 -11.34
CA VAL A 89 -7.22 12.67 -12.24
C VAL A 89 -7.92 13.76 -11.42
N PRO A 90 -7.79 15.05 -11.77
CA PRO A 90 -8.51 16.11 -11.06
C PRO A 90 -10.02 16.04 -11.32
N ALA A 91 -10.84 16.32 -10.29
CA ALA A 91 -12.30 16.36 -10.45
C ALA A 91 -12.76 17.43 -11.46
N ARG A 92 -12.01 18.52 -11.61
CA ARG A 92 -12.31 19.65 -12.53
C ARG A 92 -12.01 19.34 -14.01
N THR A 93 -11.66 18.10 -14.35
CA THR A 93 -11.39 17.69 -15.74
C THR A 93 -12.53 18.12 -16.67
N ARG A 94 -12.18 18.79 -17.76
CA ARG A 94 -13.10 19.14 -18.86
C ARG A 94 -12.79 18.27 -20.06
N SER A 95 -13.33 17.06 -20.06
CA SER A 95 -13.18 16.13 -21.17
C SER A 95 -14.51 15.44 -21.45
N ASP A 96 -14.66 14.92 -22.66
CA ASP A 96 -15.85 14.18 -23.05
C ASP A 96 -15.78 12.71 -22.61
N ARG A 97 -16.87 11.98 -22.85
CA ARG A 97 -16.96 10.55 -22.53
C ARG A 97 -15.92 9.69 -23.25
N LYS A 98 -15.52 10.04 -24.48
CA LYS A 98 -14.51 9.27 -25.23
C LYS A 98 -13.15 9.37 -24.56
N VAL A 99 -12.81 10.52 -24.01
CA VAL A 99 -11.59 10.68 -23.24
C VAL A 99 -11.64 9.88 -21.93
N TRP A 100 -12.80 9.80 -21.26
CA TRP A 100 -12.94 9.01 -20.03
C TRP A 100 -12.76 7.51 -20.24
N GLU A 101 -13.09 6.98 -21.43
CA GLU A 101 -12.88 5.57 -21.77
C GLU A 101 -11.41 5.15 -21.64
N SER A 102 -10.47 6.08 -21.82
CA SER A 102 -9.04 5.82 -21.64
C SER A 102 -8.66 5.35 -20.22
N LEU A 103 -9.49 5.65 -19.22
CA LEU A 103 -9.24 5.26 -17.82
C LEU A 103 -9.76 3.87 -17.47
N LEU A 104 -10.64 3.28 -18.30
CA LEU A 104 -11.34 2.04 -17.92
C LEU A 104 -10.39 0.85 -17.74
N ASN A 105 -9.22 0.89 -18.37
CA ASN A 105 -8.19 -0.13 -18.20
C ASN A 105 -7.37 0.05 -16.91
N ALA A 106 -7.39 1.23 -16.27
CA ALA A 106 -6.57 1.48 -15.09
C ALA A 106 -6.89 0.50 -13.95
N SER A 107 -5.86 -0.01 -13.28
CA SER A 107 -6.04 -0.90 -12.11
C SER A 107 -6.70 -0.18 -10.95
N ARG A 108 -6.49 1.14 -10.85
CA ARG A 108 -7.13 2.04 -9.87
C ARG A 108 -7.18 3.46 -10.39
N ILE A 109 -8.26 4.16 -10.06
CA ILE A 109 -8.42 5.58 -10.38
C ILE A 109 -8.63 6.35 -9.09
N PHE A 110 -7.82 7.37 -8.86
CA PHE A 110 -8.07 8.39 -7.84
C PHE A 110 -8.59 9.64 -8.52
N ILE A 111 -9.81 10.04 -8.17
CA ILE A 111 -10.31 11.38 -8.49
C ILE A 111 -9.93 12.30 -7.35
N PHE A 112 -9.10 13.30 -7.61
CA PHE A 112 -8.68 14.23 -6.57
C PHE A 112 -9.34 15.60 -6.69
N SER A 113 -9.66 16.20 -5.55
CA SER A 113 -10.22 17.55 -5.47
C SER A 113 -9.83 18.21 -4.15
N SER A 114 -9.72 19.53 -4.16
CA SER A 114 -9.64 20.36 -2.95
C SER A 114 -10.94 21.15 -2.71
N SER A 115 -12.03 20.85 -3.43
CA SER A 115 -13.27 21.62 -3.35
C SER A 115 -14.49 20.74 -3.60
N ILE A 116 -15.50 20.91 -2.74
CA ILE A 116 -16.83 20.29 -2.92
C ILE A 116 -17.51 20.76 -4.22
N ARG A 117 -17.22 21.99 -4.67
CA ARG A 117 -17.80 22.54 -5.91
C ARG A 117 -17.36 21.73 -7.13
N ASP A 118 -16.07 21.43 -7.21
CA ASP A 118 -15.50 20.65 -8.32
C ASP A 118 -16.04 19.21 -8.31
N LEU A 119 -16.18 18.60 -7.13
CA LEU A 119 -16.78 17.26 -6.99
C LEU A 119 -18.25 17.21 -7.42
N ARG A 120 -19.04 18.23 -7.04
CA ARG A 120 -20.43 18.32 -7.49
C ARG A 120 -20.52 18.47 -9.02
N GLY A 121 -19.58 19.20 -9.62
CA GLY A 121 -19.45 19.35 -11.08
C GLY A 121 -19.02 18.06 -11.80
N SER A 122 -18.26 17.18 -11.13
CA SER A 122 -17.73 15.94 -11.72
C SER A 122 -18.68 14.74 -11.61
N LYS A 123 -19.93 14.92 -11.19
CA LYS A 123 -20.87 13.80 -10.93
C LYS A 123 -21.10 12.91 -12.16
N GLU A 124 -21.21 13.49 -13.35
CA GLU A 124 -21.40 12.69 -14.57
C GLU A 124 -20.17 11.81 -14.84
N PHE A 125 -18.98 12.39 -14.75
CA PHE A 125 -17.71 11.69 -14.91
C PHE A 125 -17.55 10.54 -13.89
N LEU A 126 -17.84 10.82 -12.62
CA LEU A 126 -17.79 9.81 -11.55
C LEU A 126 -18.79 8.67 -11.81
N LYS A 127 -20.04 9.01 -12.16
CA LYS A 127 -21.08 8.02 -12.46
C LYS A 127 -20.67 7.13 -13.64
N PHE A 128 -20.07 7.71 -14.68
CA PHE A 128 -19.56 6.95 -15.81
C PHE A 128 -18.55 5.88 -15.38
N LEU A 129 -17.53 6.25 -14.60
CA LEU A 129 -16.51 5.31 -14.12
C LEU A 129 -17.11 4.23 -13.20
N ILE A 130 -17.98 4.63 -12.27
CA ILE A 130 -18.66 3.68 -11.36
C ILE A 130 -19.50 2.68 -12.15
N SER A 131 -20.29 3.15 -13.12
CA SER A 131 -21.16 2.29 -13.93
C SER A 131 -20.40 1.29 -14.81
N ASN A 132 -19.12 1.57 -15.11
CA ASN A 132 -18.24 0.68 -15.85
C ASN A 132 -17.35 -0.19 -14.93
N GLY A 133 -17.57 -0.17 -13.62
CA GLY A 133 -16.90 -1.07 -12.68
C GLY A 133 -15.45 -0.72 -12.35
N SER A 134 -15.01 0.52 -12.58
CA SER A 134 -13.64 0.94 -12.24
C SER A 134 -13.39 0.94 -10.71
N ASP A 135 -12.18 0.56 -10.26
CA ASP A 135 -11.76 0.73 -8.85
C ASP A 135 -11.50 2.22 -8.56
N LEU A 136 -12.58 2.93 -8.24
CA LEU A 136 -12.61 4.38 -8.07
C LEU A 136 -12.49 4.78 -6.60
N LYS A 137 -11.54 5.68 -6.32
CA LYS A 137 -11.31 6.27 -4.99
C LYS A 137 -11.41 7.79 -5.08
N LEU A 138 -11.98 8.41 -4.05
CA LEU A 138 -12.01 9.86 -3.93
C LEU A 138 -10.83 10.32 -3.07
N MET A 139 -9.96 11.17 -3.60
CA MET A 139 -8.87 11.79 -2.85
C MET A 139 -9.19 13.26 -2.58
N PHE A 140 -9.43 13.60 -1.33
CA PHE A 140 -9.60 14.98 -0.92
C PHE A 140 -8.25 15.58 -0.49
N LEU A 141 -7.76 16.56 -1.24
CA LEU A 141 -6.55 17.30 -0.93
C LEU A 141 -6.90 18.41 0.05
N ARG A 142 -6.53 18.23 1.32
CA ARG A 142 -6.90 19.15 2.39
C ARG A 142 -6.10 20.45 2.30
N GLY A 143 -6.77 21.59 2.49
CA GLY A 143 -6.17 22.89 2.75
C GLY A 143 -6.87 23.65 3.88
N SER A 144 -6.35 24.82 4.23
CA SER A 144 -6.70 25.60 5.44
C SER A 144 -8.17 26.06 5.62
N LYS A 145 -9.10 25.80 4.69
CA LYS A 145 -10.46 26.38 4.72
C LYS A 145 -11.62 25.43 4.37
N ASP A 146 -11.37 24.16 4.11
CA ASP A 146 -12.41 23.28 3.55
C ASP A 146 -13.16 22.46 4.60
N ASP A 147 -14.48 22.40 4.45
CA ASP A 147 -15.38 21.64 5.33
C ASP A 147 -15.37 20.15 4.96
N LEU A 148 -14.59 19.38 5.72
CA LEU A 148 -14.48 17.92 5.57
C LEU A 148 -15.85 17.22 5.62
N ASN A 149 -16.84 17.78 6.34
CA ASN A 149 -18.15 17.13 6.47
C ASN A 149 -18.88 17.05 5.13
N GLN A 150 -18.84 18.12 4.33
CA GLN A 150 -19.48 18.12 3.01
C GLN A 150 -18.83 17.12 2.04
N ILE A 151 -17.53 16.89 2.20
CA ILE A 151 -16.79 15.90 1.40
C ILE A 151 -17.15 14.49 1.85
N LEU A 152 -17.23 14.25 3.17
CA LEU A 152 -17.65 12.97 3.74
C LEU A 152 -19.08 12.61 3.30
N GLU A 153 -20.02 13.56 3.36
CA GLU A 153 -21.38 13.38 2.86
C GLU A 153 -21.40 13.04 1.37
N PHE A 154 -20.66 13.79 0.55
CA PHE A 154 -20.57 13.52 -0.88
C PHE A 154 -20.02 12.12 -1.17
N ALA A 155 -18.95 11.70 -0.48
CA ALA A 155 -18.36 10.38 -0.62
C ALA A 155 -19.35 9.28 -0.24
N ARG A 156 -20.05 9.46 0.88
CA ARG A 156 -21.08 8.54 1.38
C ARG A 156 -22.23 8.39 0.39
N ASP A 157 -22.77 9.50 -0.10
CA ASP A 157 -23.89 9.50 -1.06
C ASP A 157 -23.55 8.80 -2.38
N MET A 158 -22.28 8.88 -2.80
CA MET A 158 -21.80 8.20 -4.00
C MET A 158 -21.25 6.79 -3.75
N GLY A 159 -21.18 6.34 -2.49
CA GLY A 159 -20.59 5.06 -2.11
C GLY A 159 -19.08 4.97 -2.39
N LEU A 160 -18.37 6.09 -2.34
CA LEU A 160 -16.94 6.17 -2.65
C LEU A 160 -16.08 6.04 -1.41
N GLU A 161 -14.98 5.28 -1.52
CA GLU A 161 -13.94 5.23 -0.50
C GLU A 161 -13.16 6.56 -0.50
N LEU A 162 -13.24 7.30 0.61
CA LEU A 162 -12.58 8.59 0.78
C LEU A 162 -11.16 8.43 1.33
N TRP A 163 -10.23 9.14 0.70
CA TRP A 163 -8.85 9.32 1.12
C TRP A 163 -8.60 10.81 1.32
N VAL A 164 -8.26 11.24 2.53
CA VAL A 164 -7.86 12.61 2.84
C VAL A 164 -6.34 12.67 2.81
N ALA A 165 -5.78 13.57 2.00
CA ALA A 165 -4.35 13.69 1.81
C ALA A 165 -3.89 15.15 1.89
N PRO A 166 -2.64 15.41 2.31
CA PRO A 166 -2.00 16.69 2.01
C PRO A 166 -1.81 16.82 0.49
N PRO A 167 -1.48 18.02 -0.01
CA PRO A 167 -0.98 18.18 -1.36
C PRO A 167 0.20 17.22 -1.62
N LEU A 168 0.02 16.27 -2.54
CA LEU A 168 1.05 15.28 -2.87
C LEU A 168 2.31 15.97 -3.41
N PHE A 169 3.45 15.33 -3.18
CA PHE A 169 4.79 15.80 -3.54
C PHE A 169 5.16 17.20 -3.03
N ARG A 170 4.49 17.67 -1.98
CA ARG A 170 4.82 18.91 -1.26
C ARG A 170 5.06 18.60 0.21
N ILE A 171 6.04 19.27 0.81
CA ILE A 171 6.21 19.21 2.27
C ILE A 171 5.10 20.08 2.86
N PRO A 172 4.14 19.51 3.60
CA PRO A 172 3.06 20.30 4.16
C PRO A 172 3.65 21.28 5.18
N LYS A 173 3.21 22.54 5.14
CA LYS A 173 3.30 23.39 6.34
C LYS A 173 2.38 22.74 7.36
N VAL A 174 2.84 22.57 8.61
CA VAL A 174 2.14 21.83 9.66
C VAL A 174 0.65 22.18 9.67
N GLU A 175 -0.20 21.26 9.22
CA GLU A 175 -1.65 21.39 9.23
C GLU A 175 -2.18 20.31 10.18
N GLY A 176 -2.61 20.72 11.37
CA GLY A 176 -3.14 19.80 12.39
C GLY A 176 -4.43 19.13 11.94
N LEU A 177 -4.55 17.82 12.14
CA LEU A 177 -5.80 17.10 11.91
C LEU A 177 -6.92 17.69 12.79
N ASP A 178 -8.18 17.57 12.36
CA ASP A 178 -9.33 17.96 13.20
C ASP A 178 -9.24 17.16 14.51
N GLU A 179 -9.23 17.85 15.66
CA GLU A 179 -9.01 17.25 16.98
C GLU A 179 -10.06 16.19 17.33
N ASN A 180 -11.20 16.19 16.64
CA ASN A 180 -12.31 15.26 16.87
C ASN A 180 -12.25 13.98 16.01
N LEU A 181 -11.12 13.70 15.36
CA LEU A 181 -10.96 12.50 14.55
C LEU A 181 -10.42 11.33 15.39
N GLU A 182 -11.09 10.19 15.30
CA GLU A 182 -10.58 8.94 15.85
C GLU A 182 -9.59 8.33 14.87
N LEU A 183 -8.30 8.30 15.24
CA LEU A 183 -7.21 7.84 14.38
C LEU A 183 -6.77 6.43 14.73
N GLY A 184 -6.80 5.54 13.74
CA GLY A 184 -6.22 4.21 13.83
C GLY A 184 -4.70 4.20 13.68
N LYS A 185 -4.13 2.99 13.74
CA LYS A 185 -2.71 2.74 13.43
C LYS A 185 -2.45 2.85 11.93
N GLN A 186 -1.17 2.95 11.57
CA GLN A 186 -0.74 2.79 10.18
C GLN A 186 -1.12 1.39 9.67
N VAL A 187 -1.76 1.34 8.51
CA VAL A 187 -2.21 0.10 7.87
C VAL A 187 -1.52 -0.17 6.53
N ALA A 188 -0.96 0.86 5.89
CA ALA A 188 -0.28 0.72 4.61
C ALA A 188 0.68 1.89 4.34
N ARG A 189 1.38 1.82 3.20
CA ARG A 189 2.03 2.96 2.55
C ARG A 189 1.41 3.24 1.18
N PHE A 190 1.45 4.50 0.77
CA PHE A 190 1.06 4.97 -0.55
C PHE A 190 2.27 5.63 -1.21
N MET A 191 2.60 5.23 -2.45
CA MET A 191 3.80 5.67 -3.19
C MET A 191 5.10 5.55 -2.37
N GLY A 192 5.17 4.57 -1.47
CA GLY A 192 6.34 4.24 -0.65
C GLY A 192 6.75 5.27 0.41
N ILE A 193 6.24 6.50 0.31
CA ILE A 193 6.66 7.65 1.12
C ILE A 193 5.52 8.28 1.90
N TYR A 194 4.29 7.80 1.75
CA TYR A 194 3.15 8.28 2.55
C TYR A 194 2.61 7.16 3.43
N ASP A 195 2.41 7.45 4.70
CA ASP A 195 1.76 6.52 5.62
C ASP A 195 0.24 6.63 5.48
N VAL A 196 -0.44 5.48 5.45
CA VAL A 196 -1.90 5.43 5.37
C VAL A 196 -2.47 4.90 6.68
N ARG A 197 -3.41 5.64 7.25
CA ARG A 197 -4.19 5.26 8.44
C ARG A 197 -5.67 5.21 8.13
N ILE A 198 -6.42 4.45 8.91
CA ILE A 198 -7.88 4.54 8.92
C ILE A 198 -8.28 5.55 10.00
N ALA A 199 -9.19 6.44 9.66
CA ALA A 199 -9.79 7.41 10.57
C ALA A 199 -11.31 7.31 10.53
N PHE A 200 -11.94 7.74 11.63
CA PHE A 200 -13.39 7.79 11.75
C PHE A 200 -13.84 9.20 12.13
N LYS A 201 -14.98 9.60 11.55
CA LYS A 201 -15.76 10.75 12.01
C LYS A 201 -17.19 10.28 12.22
N GLY A 202 -17.58 10.09 13.48
CA GLY A 202 -18.71 9.22 13.81
C GLY A 202 -18.44 7.80 13.29
N ASP A 203 -19.44 7.15 12.70
CA ASP A 203 -19.31 5.77 12.20
C ASP A 203 -18.79 5.65 10.75
N PHE A 204 -18.39 6.76 10.12
CA PHE A 204 -17.94 6.73 8.73
C PHE A 204 -16.41 6.57 8.63
N PRO A 205 -15.90 5.42 8.12
CA PRO A 205 -14.48 5.20 7.94
C PRO A 205 -13.96 5.92 6.69
N PHE A 206 -12.78 6.51 6.79
CA PHE A 206 -12.04 7.03 5.66
C PHE A 206 -10.54 6.85 5.88
N LYS A 207 -9.73 6.98 4.83
CA LYS A 207 -8.28 6.88 4.93
C LYS A 207 -7.66 8.26 5.05
N ILE A 208 -6.62 8.37 5.87
CA ILE A 208 -5.78 9.56 5.96
C ILE A 208 -4.38 9.19 5.47
N ILE A 209 -3.85 10.02 4.58
CA ILE A 209 -2.47 10.00 4.11
C ILE A 209 -1.66 11.00 4.96
N GLU A 210 -0.60 10.53 5.60
CA GLU A 210 0.38 11.35 6.32
C GLU A 210 1.73 11.29 5.60
N GLY A 211 2.51 12.37 5.68
CA GLY A 211 3.82 12.47 5.05
C GLY A 211 3.95 13.66 4.11
N PRO A 212 4.96 13.66 3.22
CA PRO A 212 5.89 12.56 2.90
C PRO A 212 6.81 12.17 4.08
N ARG A 213 7.25 10.92 4.13
CA ARG A 213 8.29 10.40 5.02
C ARG A 213 9.37 9.71 4.19
N CYS A 214 10.55 10.31 4.15
CA CYS A 214 11.69 9.77 3.43
C CYS A 214 12.46 8.78 4.32
N GLU A 215 12.74 7.59 3.80
CA GLU A 215 13.53 6.57 4.51
C GLU A 215 14.74 6.13 3.70
N ILE A 216 15.80 5.71 4.41
CA ILE A 216 16.94 5.02 3.78
C ILE A 216 16.43 3.78 3.03
N GLY A 217 16.86 3.64 1.78
CA GLY A 217 16.45 2.55 0.90
C GLY A 217 15.11 2.79 0.18
N CYS A 218 14.59 4.02 0.15
CA CYS A 218 13.46 4.41 -0.68
C CYS A 218 13.68 4.00 -2.15
N LYS A 219 12.74 3.23 -2.69
CA LYS A 219 12.70 2.76 -4.09
C LYS A 219 11.57 3.47 -4.84
N LEU A 220 11.76 4.77 -5.03
CA LEU A 220 10.87 5.62 -5.82
C LEU A 220 11.64 6.07 -7.08
N LEU A 221 10.94 6.15 -8.20
CA LEU A 221 11.42 6.76 -9.44
C LEU A 221 10.39 7.76 -9.95
N TYR A 222 10.89 8.74 -10.69
CA TYR A 222 10.08 9.74 -11.35
C TYR A 222 10.44 9.81 -12.84
N LEU A 223 9.44 9.71 -13.70
CA LEU A 223 9.57 9.83 -15.15
C LEU A 223 8.80 11.08 -15.62
N ASP A 224 9.50 11.99 -16.29
CA ASP A 224 8.91 13.22 -16.82
C ASP A 224 8.32 13.02 -18.25
N PRO A 225 7.64 14.04 -18.81
CA PRO A 225 7.02 13.95 -20.13
C PRO A 225 8.02 13.84 -21.29
N GLU A 226 9.28 14.21 -21.09
CA GLU A 226 10.35 14.04 -22.08
C GLU A 226 10.97 12.63 -22.03
N GLY A 227 10.58 11.81 -21.05
CA GLY A 227 11.12 10.47 -20.83
C GLY A 227 12.43 10.46 -20.03
N ARG A 228 12.72 11.55 -19.30
CA ARG A 228 13.88 11.65 -18.42
C ARG A 228 13.52 11.16 -17.03
N LEU A 229 14.49 10.51 -16.39
CA LEU A 229 14.40 9.95 -15.07
C LEU A 229 14.99 10.88 -14.02
N GLY A 230 14.28 10.95 -12.91
CA GLY A 230 14.77 11.44 -11.64
C GLY A 230 14.44 10.46 -10.53
N ARG A 231 15.03 10.69 -9.37
CA ARG A 231 14.77 9.86 -8.20
C ARG A 231 13.38 10.10 -7.61
N CYS A 232 12.89 11.33 -7.68
CA CYS A 232 11.73 11.73 -6.92
C CYS A 232 11.10 13.02 -7.47
N PRO A 233 9.75 13.17 -7.45
CA PRO A 233 9.09 14.40 -7.88
C PRO A 233 9.48 15.64 -7.06
N PHE A 234 9.96 15.47 -5.82
CA PHE A 234 10.30 16.58 -4.90
C PHE A 234 11.54 17.40 -5.31
N ASN A 235 12.37 16.90 -6.22
CA ASN A 235 13.59 17.57 -6.69
C ASN A 235 13.71 17.48 -8.22
N ALA A 236 12.57 17.35 -8.90
CA ALA A 236 12.45 17.11 -10.33
C ALA A 236 13.38 18.02 -11.16
N MET A 237 13.34 19.34 -10.96
CA MET A 237 14.09 20.27 -11.80
C MET A 237 15.63 20.16 -11.70
N ASP A 238 16.18 19.72 -10.57
CA ASP A 238 17.64 19.65 -10.36
C ASP A 238 18.26 18.30 -10.75
N GLN A 239 17.45 17.26 -11.02
CA GLN A 239 17.92 15.88 -11.20
C GLN A 239 17.48 15.21 -12.51
N LEU A 240 16.62 15.85 -13.32
CA LEU A 240 16.02 15.27 -14.54
C LEU A 240 16.88 15.42 -15.79
N ASN A 241 17.96 14.63 -15.89
CA ASN A 241 18.78 14.55 -17.10
C ASN A 241 19.03 13.12 -17.59
N SER A 242 18.57 12.11 -16.85
CA SER A 242 19.00 10.73 -17.07
C SER A 242 18.03 9.98 -17.99
N PRO A 243 18.51 9.22 -18.99
CA PRO A 243 17.66 8.35 -19.79
C PRO A 243 17.16 7.12 -18.98
N PRO A 244 16.15 6.38 -19.47
CA PRO A 244 15.64 5.17 -18.81
C PRO A 244 16.69 4.14 -18.40
N LEU A 245 17.78 4.02 -19.18
CA LEU A 245 18.92 3.12 -18.94
C LEU A 245 19.62 3.34 -17.58
N GLU A 246 19.48 4.53 -17.01
CA GLU A 246 20.11 4.91 -15.74
C GLU A 246 19.26 4.53 -14.51
N ALA A 247 18.10 3.91 -14.69
CA ALA A 247 17.13 3.64 -13.62
C ALA A 247 17.74 2.91 -12.41
N ILE A 248 18.56 1.88 -12.66
CA ILE A 248 19.15 1.05 -11.60
C ILE A 248 20.17 1.86 -10.79
N ARG A 249 21.01 2.64 -11.46
CA ARG A 249 21.97 3.52 -10.79
C ARG A 249 21.23 4.51 -9.88
N ILE A 250 20.18 5.16 -10.39
CA ILE A 250 19.37 6.12 -9.61
C ILE A 250 18.73 5.45 -8.38
N LEU A 251 18.25 4.22 -8.52
CA LEU A 251 17.66 3.45 -7.43
C LEU A 251 18.67 3.02 -6.36
N ASP A 252 19.93 2.84 -6.72
CA ASP A 252 20.99 2.38 -5.82
C ASP A 252 21.76 3.51 -5.14
N GLU A 253 21.69 4.74 -5.66
CA GLU A 253 22.17 5.93 -4.96
C GLU A 253 21.46 6.07 -3.60
N SER A 254 22.06 6.74 -2.61
CA SER A 254 21.40 7.09 -1.35
C SER A 254 20.64 8.42 -1.42
N CYS A 255 19.46 8.51 -0.80
CA CYS A 255 18.72 9.78 -0.72
C CYS A 255 19.15 10.55 0.53
N GLU A 256 19.64 11.78 0.37
CA GLU A 256 20.06 12.65 1.48
C GLU A 256 18.92 13.02 2.44
N ARG A 257 17.66 12.92 1.98
CA ARG A 257 16.46 13.17 2.79
C ARG A 257 16.02 11.98 3.63
N GLY A 258 16.62 10.80 3.43
CA GLY A 258 16.19 9.57 4.10
C GLY A 258 16.55 9.58 5.57
N GLU A 259 15.55 9.63 6.45
CA GLU A 259 15.76 9.35 7.87
C GLU A 259 15.95 7.85 8.08
N GLY A 260 16.72 7.46 9.10
CA GLY A 260 16.90 6.06 9.46
C GLY A 260 15.56 5.41 9.82
N ARG A 261 15.32 4.18 9.38
CA ARG A 261 14.11 3.43 9.76
C ARG A 261 14.00 3.39 11.29
N LYS A 262 12.84 3.74 11.83
CA LYS A 262 12.51 3.44 13.22
C LYS A 262 12.36 1.93 13.34
N PHE A 263 13.26 1.30 14.07
CA PHE A 263 13.14 -0.11 14.42
C PHE A 263 12.22 -0.26 15.62
N GLU A 264 11.28 -1.20 15.57
CA GLU A 264 10.52 -1.63 16.73
C GLU A 264 11.14 -2.95 17.21
N LEU A 265 11.55 -3.01 18.49
CA LEU A 265 11.95 -4.29 19.08
C LEU A 265 10.68 -5.11 19.30
N VAL A 266 10.58 -6.25 18.63
CA VAL A 266 9.47 -7.20 18.82
C VAL A 266 10.02 -8.43 19.56
N PRO A 267 9.58 -8.70 20.80
CA PRO A 267 10.01 -9.89 21.50
C PRO A 267 9.44 -11.14 20.81
N SER A 268 10.27 -12.16 20.61
CA SER A 268 9.85 -13.47 20.09
C SER A 268 10.08 -14.57 21.13
N ILE A 269 9.22 -15.60 21.09
CA ILE A 269 9.28 -16.73 22.02
C ILE A 269 9.55 -18.01 21.25
N LYS A 270 10.63 -18.71 21.60
CA LYS A 270 10.91 -20.07 21.12
C LYS A 270 10.87 -21.06 22.27
N LEU A 271 10.40 -22.27 21.98
CA LEU A 271 10.49 -23.40 22.89
C LEU A 271 11.76 -24.18 22.56
N ILE A 272 12.54 -24.49 23.60
CA ILE A 272 13.73 -25.31 23.52
C ILE A 272 13.52 -26.53 24.41
N THR A 273 13.68 -27.72 23.84
CA THR A 273 13.58 -28.99 24.56
C THR A 273 14.84 -29.28 25.38
N GLY A 274 14.79 -30.26 26.28
CA GLY A 274 15.95 -30.62 27.12
C GLY A 274 17.18 -31.11 26.34
N ASN A 275 16.99 -31.58 25.10
CA ASN A 275 18.05 -31.97 24.16
C ASN A 275 18.46 -30.85 23.18
N GLY A 276 17.96 -29.61 23.36
CA GLY A 276 18.35 -28.44 22.58
C GLY A 276 17.65 -28.28 21.23
N GLU A 277 16.63 -29.07 20.94
CA GLU A 277 15.83 -28.90 19.72
C GLU A 277 14.86 -27.73 19.86
N GLU A 278 14.65 -27.01 18.74
CA GLU A 278 13.89 -25.77 18.73
C GLU A 278 12.53 -25.92 18.04
N ILE A 279 11.51 -25.35 18.69
CA ILE A 279 10.20 -25.04 18.10
C ILE A 279 10.04 -23.52 18.07
N TYR A 280 9.88 -22.99 16.86
CA TYR A 280 9.79 -21.55 16.63
C TYR A 280 8.41 -21.00 16.97
N GLU A 281 8.33 -19.71 17.23
CA GLU A 281 7.07 -19.02 17.56
C GLU A 281 5.96 -19.26 16.52
N ARG A 282 6.32 -19.18 15.22
CA ARG A 282 5.43 -19.45 14.09
C ARG A 282 4.80 -20.85 14.08
N ASP A 283 5.41 -21.80 14.77
CA ASP A 283 4.91 -23.17 14.91
C ASP A 283 3.91 -23.26 16.09
N LEU A 284 4.18 -22.55 17.19
CA LEU A 284 3.26 -22.40 18.33
C LEU A 284 2.01 -21.59 17.95
N GLU A 285 2.15 -20.58 17.11
CA GLU A 285 1.04 -19.80 16.53
C GLU A 285 0.18 -20.66 15.60
N LEU A 286 0.79 -21.53 14.80
CA LEU A 286 0.07 -22.48 13.97
C LEU A 286 -0.79 -23.43 14.82
N LEU A 287 -0.26 -23.96 15.92
CA LEU A 287 -1.04 -24.80 16.85
C LEU A 287 -2.18 -24.00 17.50
N SER A 288 -1.91 -22.76 17.89
CA SER A 288 -2.93 -21.83 18.42
C SER A 288 -4.07 -21.61 17.43
N LEU A 289 -3.74 -21.44 16.15
CA LEU A 289 -4.70 -21.22 15.07
C LEU A 289 -5.51 -22.48 14.74
N ILE A 290 -4.90 -23.67 14.83
CA ILE A 290 -5.60 -24.94 14.64
C ILE A 290 -6.62 -25.17 15.76
N GLU A 291 -6.28 -24.84 17.01
CA GLU A 291 -7.21 -24.91 18.14
C GLU A 291 -8.43 -24.02 17.92
N GLU A 292 -8.20 -22.77 17.49
CA GLU A 292 -9.25 -21.77 17.25
C GLU A 292 -10.18 -22.17 16.10
N LEU A 293 -9.62 -22.66 14.99
CA LEU A 293 -10.40 -22.97 13.78
C LEU A 293 -10.96 -24.39 13.74
N GLY A 294 -10.42 -25.32 14.54
CA GLY A 294 -10.78 -26.74 14.52
C GLY A 294 -10.51 -27.45 13.18
N SER A 295 -9.70 -26.83 12.30
CA SER A 295 -9.48 -27.30 10.92
C SER A 295 -8.06 -26.99 10.42
N LEU A 296 -7.31 -28.04 10.09
CA LEU A 296 -5.99 -27.91 9.45
C LEU A 296 -6.05 -27.18 8.11
N SER A 297 -7.08 -27.47 7.31
CA SER A 297 -7.21 -26.88 5.97
C SER A 297 -7.54 -25.39 6.02
N GLN A 298 -8.32 -24.95 7.01
CA GLN A 298 -8.55 -23.52 7.23
C GLN A 298 -7.30 -22.85 7.77
N ALA A 299 -6.65 -23.42 8.79
CA ALA A 299 -5.40 -22.89 9.33
C ALA A 299 -4.32 -22.73 8.24
N ALA A 300 -4.17 -23.74 7.37
CA ALA A 300 -3.25 -23.68 6.23
C ALA A 300 -3.53 -22.50 5.30
N ARG A 301 -4.81 -22.28 4.93
CA ARG A 301 -5.21 -21.15 4.08
C ARG A 301 -4.93 -19.80 4.75
N THR A 302 -5.25 -19.67 6.04
CA THR A 302 -5.05 -18.42 6.79
C THR A 302 -3.59 -17.98 6.81
N ILE A 303 -2.64 -18.92 6.86
CA ILE A 303 -1.20 -18.60 6.85
C ILE A 303 -0.52 -18.81 5.49
N GLY A 304 -1.30 -18.90 4.40
CA GLY A 304 -0.77 -18.98 3.03
C GLY A 304 0.01 -20.28 2.72
N ALA A 305 -0.31 -21.39 3.38
CA ALA A 305 0.36 -22.67 3.23
C ALA A 305 -0.57 -23.77 2.67
N THR A 306 0.03 -24.83 2.12
CA THR A 306 -0.72 -26.02 1.72
C THR A 306 -1.00 -26.92 2.94
N PRO A 307 -2.14 -27.63 3.02
CA PRO A 307 -2.43 -28.56 4.11
C PRO A 307 -1.34 -29.62 4.31
N SER A 308 -0.72 -30.09 3.22
CA SER A 308 0.39 -31.05 3.27
C SER A 308 1.66 -30.47 3.90
N SER A 309 1.95 -29.18 3.66
CA SER A 309 3.07 -28.47 4.30
C SER A 309 2.85 -28.30 5.81
N ILE A 310 1.63 -27.94 6.22
CA ILE A 310 1.24 -27.86 7.63
C ILE A 310 1.35 -29.22 8.31
N PHE A 311 0.88 -30.28 7.68
CA PHE A 311 0.98 -31.62 8.23
C PHE A 311 2.44 -32.06 8.43
N LYS A 312 3.34 -31.74 7.48
CA LYS A 312 4.78 -31.98 7.64
C LYS A 312 5.37 -31.20 8.82
N ARG A 313 5.00 -29.91 8.99
CA ARG A 313 5.43 -29.10 10.15
C ARG A 313 4.98 -29.71 11.47
N ILE A 314 3.73 -30.17 11.54
CA ILE A 314 3.19 -30.84 12.74
C ILE A 314 3.97 -32.11 13.04
N ARG A 315 4.20 -32.97 12.05
CA ARG A 315 4.97 -34.21 12.23
C ARG A 315 6.40 -33.95 12.69
N ARG A 316 7.04 -32.90 12.20
CA ARG A 316 8.35 -32.46 12.70
C ARG A 316 8.26 -32.10 14.18
N MET A 317 7.31 -31.24 14.57
CA MET A 317 7.13 -30.85 15.97
C MET A 317 6.83 -32.05 16.87
N GLU A 318 6.00 -32.99 16.43
CA GLU A 318 5.72 -34.24 17.16
C GLU A 318 6.99 -35.09 17.35
N GLY A 319 7.88 -35.13 16.34
CA GLY A 319 9.18 -35.78 16.44
C GLY A 319 10.10 -35.12 17.47
N VAL A 320 10.15 -33.78 17.48
CA VAL A 320 10.94 -32.99 18.44
C VAL A 320 10.41 -33.12 19.87
N LEU A 321 9.08 -33.12 20.04
CA LEU A 321 8.45 -33.14 21.36
C LEU A 321 8.23 -34.56 21.91
N GLY A 322 8.34 -35.59 21.07
CA GLY A 322 8.08 -36.97 21.45
C GLY A 322 6.61 -37.26 21.79
N LEU A 323 5.67 -36.39 21.38
CA LEU A 323 4.24 -36.53 21.68
C LEU A 323 3.37 -36.15 20.47
N ARG A 324 2.14 -36.67 20.43
CA ARG A 324 1.17 -36.25 19.41
C ARG A 324 0.59 -34.90 19.76
N LEU A 325 0.49 -34.03 18.76
CA LEU A 325 -0.01 -32.66 18.94
C LEU A 325 -1.48 -32.52 18.56
N ILE A 326 -1.96 -33.37 17.64
CA ILE A 326 -3.32 -33.31 17.14
C ILE A 326 -4.03 -34.66 17.17
N THR A 327 -5.34 -34.61 17.34
CA THR A 327 -6.27 -35.72 17.13
C THR A 327 -7.21 -35.37 15.96
N SER A 328 -7.52 -36.36 15.12
CA SER A 328 -8.40 -36.19 13.97
C SER A 328 -9.61 -37.11 14.10
N SER A 329 -10.82 -36.60 13.88
CA SER A 329 -12.02 -37.44 13.72
C SER A 329 -12.21 -37.81 12.24
N ARG A 330 -12.51 -39.10 11.96
CA ARG A 330 -12.82 -39.54 10.59
C ARG A 330 -14.17 -38.98 10.15
N GLY A 331 -14.22 -38.43 8.93
CA GLY A 331 -15.39 -37.75 8.40
C GLY A 331 -16.43 -38.69 7.79
N GLY A 332 -17.65 -38.65 8.33
CA GLY A 332 -18.88 -38.92 7.59
C GLY A 332 -19.54 -37.61 7.13
N TYR A 333 -20.87 -37.58 7.02
CA TYR A 333 -21.70 -36.44 6.59
C TYR A 333 -21.33 -35.08 7.24
N LEU A 334 -20.77 -35.09 8.45
CA LEU A 334 -20.44 -33.90 9.25
C LEU A 334 -19.07 -33.25 8.98
N ARG A 335 -18.28 -33.74 8.00
CA ARG A 335 -16.87 -33.32 7.71
C ARG A 335 -15.92 -33.55 8.91
N GLY A 336 -14.84 -34.28 8.70
CA GLY A 336 -13.85 -34.57 9.76
C GLY A 336 -13.20 -33.30 10.31
N GLY A 337 -12.94 -33.27 11.62
CA GLY A 337 -12.34 -32.14 12.33
C GLY A 337 -10.97 -32.49 12.92
N VAL A 338 -10.22 -31.46 13.30
CA VAL A 338 -8.92 -31.61 13.98
C VAL A 338 -8.94 -30.84 15.28
N ARG A 339 -8.48 -31.47 16.36
CA ARG A 339 -8.32 -30.85 17.68
C ARG A 339 -6.90 -31.07 18.18
N LEU A 340 -6.43 -30.18 19.05
CA LEU A 340 -5.19 -30.40 19.77
C LEU A 340 -5.36 -31.57 20.76
N THR A 341 -4.27 -32.23 21.14
CA THR A 341 -4.25 -33.13 22.29
C THR A 341 -4.25 -32.31 23.60
N PRO A 342 -4.71 -32.86 24.74
CA PRO A 342 -4.68 -32.14 26.02
C PRO A 342 -3.30 -31.58 26.38
N GLU A 343 -2.23 -32.31 26.05
CA GLU A 343 -0.85 -31.89 26.26
C GLU A 343 -0.49 -30.67 25.38
N CYS A 344 -0.89 -30.71 24.11
CA CYS A 344 -0.68 -29.62 23.18
C CYS A 344 -1.52 -28.38 23.53
N GLU A 345 -2.76 -28.54 24.01
CA GLU A 345 -3.60 -27.45 24.51
C GLU A 345 -2.92 -26.75 25.71
N GLY A 346 -2.38 -27.53 26.64
CA GLY A 346 -1.62 -27.01 27.78
C GLY A 346 -0.39 -26.20 27.35
N LEU A 347 0.36 -26.71 26.36
CA LEU A 347 1.51 -26.01 25.78
C LEU A 347 1.12 -24.68 25.14
N VAL A 348 0.10 -24.71 24.27
CA VAL A 348 -0.40 -23.51 23.57
C VAL A 348 -0.92 -22.47 24.54
N ARG A 349 -1.66 -22.88 25.57
CA ARG A 349 -2.17 -21.99 26.62
C ARG A 349 -1.01 -21.28 27.33
N ARG A 350 0.00 -22.03 27.78
CA ARG A 350 1.16 -21.46 28.46
C ARG A 350 1.97 -20.52 27.57
N TYR A 351 2.11 -20.85 26.28
CA TYR A 351 2.70 -19.97 25.29
C TYR A 351 1.93 -18.64 25.18
N ARG A 352 0.59 -18.68 25.05
CA ARG A 352 -0.25 -17.47 24.99
C ARG A 352 -0.12 -16.62 26.25
N GLU A 353 -0.16 -17.22 27.42
CA GLU A 353 0.02 -16.53 28.71
C GLU A 353 1.38 -15.83 28.80
N LEU A 354 2.46 -16.54 28.44
CA LEU A 354 3.81 -15.97 28.39
C LEU A 354 3.92 -14.82 27.39
N LYS A 355 3.35 -14.98 26.19
CA LYS A 355 3.35 -13.95 25.14
C LYS A 355 2.64 -12.68 25.60
N VAL A 356 1.44 -12.80 26.18
CA VAL A 356 0.72 -11.66 26.74
C VAL A 356 1.52 -10.99 27.85
N SER A 357 2.10 -11.77 28.76
CA SER A 357 2.90 -11.25 29.88
C SER A 357 4.14 -10.47 29.41
N ILE A 358 4.87 -11.01 28.42
CA ILE A 358 6.05 -10.35 27.84
C ILE A 358 5.65 -9.08 27.10
N ILE A 359 4.61 -9.13 26.27
CA ILE A 359 4.11 -7.95 25.54
C ILE A 359 3.70 -6.84 26.50
N ASN A 360 2.97 -7.17 27.57
CA ASN A 360 2.52 -6.18 28.55
C ASN A 360 3.70 -5.56 29.31
N ARG A 361 4.66 -6.36 29.76
CA ARG A 361 5.89 -5.83 30.40
C ARG A 361 6.70 -4.96 29.46
N TYR A 362 6.84 -5.39 28.21
CA TYR A 362 7.55 -4.62 27.19
C TYR A 362 6.85 -3.27 26.93
N ARG A 363 5.52 -3.25 26.82
CA ARG A 363 4.74 -2.00 26.69
C ARG A 363 4.92 -1.07 27.88
N LEU A 364 4.87 -1.58 29.11
CA LEU A 364 5.11 -0.77 30.31
C LEU A 364 6.52 -0.16 30.31
N SER A 365 7.54 -0.95 29.97
CA SER A 365 8.93 -0.46 29.89
C SER A 365 9.18 0.58 28.79
N LEU A 366 8.35 0.58 27.73
CA LEU A 366 8.39 1.60 26.69
C LEU A 366 7.72 2.90 27.14
N MET A 367 6.65 2.82 27.92
CA MET A 367 5.96 3.99 28.48
C MET A 367 6.85 4.73 29.49
N GLU A 368 7.54 4.01 30.37
CA GLU A 368 8.48 4.60 31.36
C GLU A 368 9.67 5.33 30.70
N LYS A 369 10.06 4.96 29.47
CA LYS A 369 11.15 5.60 28.72
C LYS A 369 10.71 6.81 27.88
N LEU A 370 9.40 7.05 27.76
CA LEU A 370 8.86 8.20 27.04
C LEU A 370 8.51 9.37 27.97
N ASP A 371 8.41 9.11 29.27
CA ASP A 371 8.09 10.10 30.33
C ASP A 371 9.34 10.66 31.04
N GLY A 372 10.55 10.37 30.55
CA GLY A 372 11.83 10.93 31.03
C GLY A 372 12.71 11.33 29.86
#